data_AF-A0A5C6M1K4-F1
#
_entry.id   AF-A0A5C6M1K4-F1
#
_cell.length_a   1.000
_cell.length_b   1.000
_cell.length_c   1.000
_cell.angle_alpha   90.00
_cell.angle_beta   90.00
_cell.angle_gamma   90.00
#
_symmetry.space_group_name_H-M   'P 1'
#
loop_
_entity.id
_entity.type
_entity.pdbx_description
1 polymer ?
#
loop_
_entity_poly.entity_id
_entity_poly.type
_entity_poly.pdbx_seq_one_letter_code
_entity_poly.pdbx_strand_id
1 'polypeptide(L)'
;MKPWLSKAAVQLREQIDDSYKERIRGNAEGWIADLRHQSAGKSDHIPDPKANFVVRAIDVDARLSDNKGDSAYLADQLRLYAKNYGRISYVIHLGMIASPVLNYKWRKYRGFSPHNHHVHISFRKNQDNNSDFFDIPLLGGKNE
;
A
#
# COMPACT_ATOMS: atom_id res chain seq x y z
N MET A 1 16.94 -10.21 14.63
CA MET A 1 15.54 -10.60 14.36
C MET A 1 15.27 -10.46 12.87
N LYS A 2 14.43 -11.33 12.28
CA LYS A 2 14.08 -11.29 10.85
C LYS A 2 12.97 -10.26 10.62
N PRO A 3 13.06 -9.39 9.60
CA PRO A 3 11.96 -8.50 9.23
C PRO A 3 10.67 -9.27 8.93
N TRP A 4 9.53 -8.68 9.28
CA TRP A 4 8.22 -9.26 9.02
C TRP A 4 7.24 -8.17 8.54
N LEU A 5 6.30 -8.55 7.68
CA LEU A 5 5.29 -7.66 7.14
C LEU A 5 4.11 -7.56 8.11
N SER A 6 3.67 -6.33 8.42
CA SER A 6 2.49 -6.10 9.26
C SER A 6 1.28 -6.91 8.81
N LYS A 7 0.46 -7.37 9.75
CA LYS A 7 -0.71 -8.20 9.47
C LYS A 7 -1.74 -7.50 8.56
N ALA A 8 -1.90 -6.19 8.72
CA ALA A 8 -2.77 -5.40 7.83
C ALA A 8 -2.25 -5.39 6.38
N ALA A 9 -0.93 -5.30 6.20
CA ALA A 9 -0.33 -5.36 4.87
C ALA A 9 -0.43 -6.75 4.24
N VAL A 10 -0.26 -7.80 5.03
CA VAL A 10 -0.48 -9.19 4.58
C VAL A 10 -1.94 -9.36 4.13
N GLN A 11 -2.90 -8.99 4.96
CA GLN A 11 -4.33 -9.10 4.69
C GLN A 11 -4.74 -8.37 3.41
N LEU A 12 -4.30 -7.11 3.24
CA LEU A 12 -4.64 -6.36 2.03
C LEU A 12 -4.02 -6.99 0.76
N ARG A 13 -2.76 -7.43 0.85
CA ARG A 13 -2.09 -8.08 -0.29
C ARG A 13 -2.81 -9.36 -0.71
N GLU A 14 -3.22 -10.18 0.25
CA GLU A 14 -3.97 -11.41 0.00
C GLU A 14 -5.33 -11.11 -0.64
N GLN A 15 -6.06 -10.09 -0.16
CA GLN A 15 -7.31 -9.66 -0.82
C GLN A 15 -7.11 -9.19 -2.26
N ILE A 16 -6.02 -8.47 -2.55
CA ILE A 16 -5.67 -8.07 -3.92
C ILE A 16 -5.35 -9.30 -4.77
N ASP A 17 -4.59 -10.25 -4.23
CA ASP A 17 -4.26 -11.51 -4.90
C ASP A 17 -5.51 -12.33 -5.23
N ASP A 18 -6.46 -12.41 -4.30
CA ASP A 18 -7.72 -13.14 -4.48
C ASP A 18 -8.65 -12.48 -5.49
N SER A 19 -8.67 -11.15 -5.53
CA SER A 19 -9.51 -10.35 -6.44
C SER A 19 -8.93 -10.25 -7.85
N TYR A 20 -7.61 -10.32 -7.97
CA TYR A 20 -6.87 -10.24 -9.23
C TYR A 20 -5.91 -11.43 -9.36
N LYS A 21 -6.47 -12.63 -9.52
CA LYS A 21 -5.72 -13.89 -9.52
C LYS A 21 -4.61 -13.96 -10.57
N GLU A 22 -4.84 -13.33 -11.72
CA GLU A 22 -3.92 -13.31 -12.86
C GLU A 22 -3.03 -12.05 -12.89
N ARG A 23 -3.02 -11.22 -11.84
CA ARG A 23 -2.20 -10.01 -11.81
C ARG A 23 -0.73 -10.34 -11.96
N ILE A 24 -0.01 -9.46 -12.65
CA ILE A 24 1.44 -9.59 -12.80
C ILE A 24 2.11 -9.18 -11.49
N ARG A 25 3.17 -9.89 -11.11
CA ARG A 25 4.07 -9.52 -10.00
C ARG A 25 5.43 -9.16 -10.58
N GLY A 26 5.61 -7.89 -10.97
CA GLY A 26 6.85 -7.41 -11.56
C GLY A 26 7.89 -6.99 -10.53
N ASN A 27 9.05 -6.54 -11.01
CA ASN A 27 10.17 -6.08 -10.16
C ASN A 27 9.84 -4.86 -9.28
N ALA A 28 8.73 -4.17 -9.59
CA ALA A 28 8.24 -3.03 -8.84
C ALA A 28 7.37 -3.43 -7.63
N GLU A 29 6.99 -4.71 -7.51
CA GLU A 29 6.27 -5.25 -6.36
C GLU A 29 7.23 -5.71 -5.28
N GLY A 30 6.88 -5.44 -4.04
CA GLY A 30 7.72 -5.77 -2.89
C GLY A 30 7.18 -5.19 -1.60
N TRP A 31 7.85 -5.50 -0.50
CA TRP A 31 7.46 -4.96 0.80
C TRP A 31 8.67 -4.56 1.65
N ILE A 32 9.83 -5.17 1.46
CA ILE A 32 11.04 -4.81 2.19
C ILE A 32 11.93 -3.84 1.39
N ALA A 33 12.41 -2.82 2.08
CA ALA A 33 13.29 -1.80 1.52
C ALA A 33 14.58 -2.40 0.96
N ASP A 34 14.91 -2.05 -0.28
CA ASP A 34 16.24 -2.25 -0.84
C ASP A 34 17.27 -1.32 -0.15
N LEU A 35 18.56 -1.53 -0.45
CA LEU A 35 19.64 -0.73 0.14
C LEU A 35 19.47 0.78 -0.13
N ARG A 36 18.84 1.16 -1.25
CA ARG A 36 18.59 2.56 -1.60
C ARG A 36 17.55 3.20 -0.70
N HIS A 37 16.45 2.48 -0.41
CA HIS A 37 15.46 2.92 0.56
C HIS A 37 16.05 3.06 1.97
N GLN A 38 16.93 2.14 2.36
CA GLN A 38 17.62 2.19 3.66
C GLN A 38 18.49 3.45 3.78
N SER A 39 19.22 3.83 2.74
CA SER A 39 20.05 5.04 2.72
C SER A 39 19.27 6.35 2.88
N ALA A 40 18.01 6.40 2.45
CA ALA A 40 17.15 7.58 2.63
C ALA A 40 16.61 7.71 4.08
N GLY A 41 16.62 6.63 4.86
CA GLY A 41 16.26 6.61 6.28
C GLY A 41 14.80 6.92 6.64
N LYS A 42 13.94 7.19 5.64
CA LYS A 42 12.53 7.57 5.84
C LYS A 42 11.64 6.81 4.83
N SER A 43 11.31 5.56 5.13
CA SER A 43 10.32 4.77 4.38
C SER A 43 9.72 3.68 5.26
N ASP A 44 8.43 3.41 5.10
CA ASP A 44 7.73 2.34 5.82
C ASP A 44 8.08 0.93 5.28
N HIS A 45 8.83 0.84 4.18
CA HIS A 45 9.47 -0.40 3.71
C HIS A 45 10.69 -0.78 4.55
N ILE A 46 11.26 0.17 5.31
CA ILE A 46 12.40 -0.08 6.19
C ILE A 46 11.89 -0.81 7.45
N PRO A 47 12.43 -1.99 7.79
CA PRO A 47 12.06 -2.68 9.03
C PRO A 47 12.31 -1.77 10.24
N ASP A 48 11.30 -1.58 11.08
CA ASP A 48 11.40 -0.69 12.24
C ASP A 48 12.12 -1.39 13.40
N PRO A 49 13.40 -1.06 13.69
CA PRO A 49 14.17 -1.75 14.72
C PRO A 49 13.62 -1.49 16.13
N LYS A 50 12.81 -0.45 16.32
CA LYS A 50 12.16 -0.14 17.60
C LYS A 50 10.85 -0.90 17.80
N ALA A 51 10.34 -1.57 16.76
CA ALA A 51 9.10 -2.33 16.76
C ALA A 51 9.32 -3.74 16.20
N ASN A 52 10.33 -4.44 16.72
CA ASN A 52 10.66 -5.82 16.35
C ASN A 52 10.81 -6.06 14.84
N PHE A 53 11.40 -5.10 14.12
CA PHE A 53 11.68 -5.19 12.67
C PHE A 53 10.41 -5.36 11.81
N VAL A 54 9.27 -4.84 12.24
CA VAL A 54 8.05 -4.80 11.41
C VAL A 54 8.22 -3.86 10.23
N VAL A 55 7.64 -4.24 9.09
CA VAL A 55 7.56 -3.46 7.86
C VAL A 55 6.09 -3.13 7.59
N ARG A 56 5.82 -1.87 7.23
CA ARG A 56 4.47 -1.30 7.18
C ARG A 56 4.12 -0.72 5.81
N ALA A 57 4.79 -1.19 4.75
CA ALA A 57 4.43 -0.83 3.39
C ALA A 57 4.52 -2.02 2.44
N ILE A 58 3.69 -1.94 1.39
CA ILE A 58 3.73 -2.81 0.22
C ILE A 58 3.67 -1.96 -1.04
N ASP A 59 4.37 -2.42 -2.07
CA ASP A 59 4.22 -1.97 -3.44
C ASP A 59 3.51 -3.08 -4.20
N VAL A 60 2.40 -2.75 -4.88
CA VAL A 60 1.62 -3.68 -5.70
C VAL A 60 1.78 -3.28 -7.16
N ASP A 61 2.18 -4.19 -8.04
CA ASP A 61 2.34 -3.89 -9.47
C ASP A 61 1.05 -3.29 -10.06
N ALA A 62 1.17 -2.26 -10.90
CA ALA A 62 0.03 -1.57 -11.48
C ALA A 62 -0.76 -2.42 -12.50
N ARG A 63 -0.18 -3.53 -12.98
CA ARG A 63 -0.80 -4.47 -13.93
C ARG A 63 -1.63 -5.52 -13.18
N LEU A 64 -2.74 -5.05 -12.62
CA LEU A 64 -3.72 -5.90 -11.92
C LEU A 64 -4.53 -6.77 -12.89
N SER A 65 -4.78 -6.27 -14.09
CA SER A 65 -5.45 -6.94 -15.20
C SER A 65 -4.99 -6.33 -16.53
N ASP A 66 -5.59 -6.76 -17.64
CA ASP A 66 -5.41 -6.10 -18.95
C ASP A 66 -5.97 -4.66 -18.98
N ASN A 67 -6.85 -4.31 -18.04
CA ASN A 67 -7.35 -2.95 -17.88
C ASN A 67 -6.36 -2.08 -17.09
N LYS A 68 -5.67 -1.18 -17.80
CA LYS A 68 -4.72 -0.22 -17.22
C LYS A 68 -5.34 0.72 -16.18
N GLY A 69 -6.66 0.88 -16.17
CA GLY A 69 -7.36 1.75 -15.21
C GLY A 69 -7.52 1.13 -13.80
N ASP A 70 -7.35 -0.18 -13.66
CA ASP A 70 -7.68 -0.88 -12.41
C ASP A 70 -6.80 -0.45 -11.24
N SER A 71 -5.51 -0.20 -11.47
CA SER A 71 -4.60 0.27 -10.41
C SER A 71 -4.93 1.67 -9.92
N ALA A 72 -5.35 2.57 -10.83
CA ALA A 72 -5.84 3.89 -10.46
C ALA A 72 -7.15 3.79 -9.66
N TYR A 73 -8.06 2.90 -10.06
CA TYR A 73 -9.33 2.69 -9.35
C TYR A 73 -9.12 2.06 -7.97
N LEU A 74 -8.24 1.07 -7.86
CA LEU A 74 -7.81 0.48 -6.58
C LEU A 74 -7.21 1.56 -5.67
N ALA A 75 -6.28 2.37 -6.18
CA ALA A 75 -5.67 3.46 -5.41
C ALA A 75 -6.73 4.47 -4.92
N ASP A 76 -7.76 4.75 -5.73
CA ASP A 76 -8.86 5.63 -5.35
C ASP A 76 -9.72 5.05 -4.22
N GLN A 77 -10.10 3.78 -4.30
CA GLN A 77 -10.85 3.14 -3.22
C GLN A 77 -10.02 3.01 -1.93
N LEU A 78 -8.72 2.70 -2.04
CA LEU A 78 -7.81 2.63 -0.90
C LEU A 78 -7.73 3.97 -0.14
N ARG A 79 -7.61 5.10 -0.85
CA ARG A 79 -7.58 6.42 -0.18
C ARG A 79 -8.91 6.77 0.48
N LEU A 80 -10.05 6.34 -0.08
CA LEU A 80 -11.38 6.58 0.49
C LEU A 80 -11.59 5.72 1.74
N TYR A 81 -11.18 4.45 1.67
CA TYR A 81 -11.14 3.56 2.84
C TYR A 81 -10.26 4.15 3.95
N ALA A 82 -9.07 4.63 3.59
CA ALA A 82 -8.14 5.24 4.54
C ALA A 82 -8.75 6.45 5.26
N LYS A 83 -9.51 7.29 4.52
CA LYS A 83 -10.22 8.45 5.05
C LYS A 83 -11.28 8.06 6.08
N ASN A 84 -12.06 7.01 5.82
CA ASN A 84 -13.23 6.66 6.62
C ASN A 84 -12.90 5.71 7.78
N TYR A 85 -11.95 4.77 7.59
CA TYR A 85 -11.68 3.67 8.53
C TYR A 85 -10.29 3.72 9.17
N GLY A 86 -9.37 4.56 8.66
CA GLY A 86 -8.15 4.93 9.39
C GLY A 86 -7.10 3.83 9.62
N ARG A 87 -6.97 2.84 8.73
CA ARG A 87 -5.93 1.78 8.80
C ARG A 87 -4.70 2.05 7.92
N ILE A 88 -4.90 2.74 6.80
CA ILE A 88 -3.87 3.11 5.84
C ILE A 88 -3.33 4.51 6.19
N SER A 89 -2.01 4.64 6.27
CA SER A 89 -1.29 5.89 6.53
C SER A 89 -1.32 6.80 5.31
N TYR A 90 -0.95 6.28 4.13
CA TYR A 90 -0.98 7.01 2.87
C TYR A 90 -0.91 6.05 1.68
N VAL A 91 -1.30 6.54 0.51
CA VAL A 91 -1.22 5.84 -0.79
C VAL A 91 -0.49 6.73 -1.78
N ILE A 92 0.43 6.17 -2.58
CA ILE A 92 1.13 6.87 -3.67
C ILE A 92 0.93 6.11 -4.97
N HIS A 93 0.49 6.81 -6.01
CA HIS A 93 0.34 6.23 -7.35
C HIS A 93 0.30 7.35 -8.40
N LEU A 94 0.83 7.11 -9.59
CA LEU A 94 0.79 8.03 -10.75
C LEU A 94 1.25 9.47 -10.44
N GLY A 95 2.34 9.60 -9.68
CA GLY A 95 2.90 10.89 -9.29
C GLY A 95 2.06 11.65 -8.25
N MET A 96 1.08 11.00 -7.64
CA MET A 96 0.17 11.57 -6.66
C MET A 96 0.28 10.85 -5.32
N ILE A 97 0.01 11.58 -4.23
CA ILE A 97 -0.07 11.03 -2.87
C ILE A 97 -1.40 11.44 -2.24
N ALA A 98 -2.07 10.50 -1.59
CA ALA A 98 -3.21 10.72 -0.73
C ALA A 98 -2.82 10.38 0.71
N SER A 99 -2.95 11.34 1.62
CA SER A 99 -2.60 11.19 3.03
C SER A 99 -3.44 12.11 3.92
N PRO A 100 -3.38 11.98 5.26
CA PRO A 100 -4.11 12.84 6.18
C PRO A 100 -3.87 14.35 5.98
N VAL A 101 -2.74 14.74 5.39
CA VAL A 101 -2.36 16.16 5.16
C VAL A 101 -3.44 16.95 4.43
N LEU A 102 -4.11 16.35 3.44
CA LEU A 102 -5.24 16.97 2.73
C LEU A 102 -6.50 16.10 2.83
N ASN A 103 -6.71 15.44 3.98
CA ASN A 103 -7.83 14.54 4.22
C ASN A 103 -7.99 13.49 3.10
N TYR A 104 -6.87 12.89 2.73
CA TYR A 104 -6.75 11.89 1.67
C TYR A 104 -7.21 12.38 0.27
N LYS A 105 -7.26 13.69 0.02
CA LYS A 105 -7.31 14.21 -1.36
C LYS A 105 -5.98 13.96 -2.06
N TRP A 106 -6.04 13.64 -3.35
CA TRP A 106 -4.84 13.52 -4.18
C TRP A 106 -4.11 14.87 -4.27
N ARG A 107 -2.80 14.84 -4.05
CA ARG A 107 -1.89 15.97 -4.33
C ARG A 107 -0.62 15.48 -4.99
N LYS A 108 0.09 16.37 -5.69
CA LYS A 108 1.36 16.02 -6.34
C LYS A 108 2.35 15.42 -5.33
N TYR A 109 2.86 14.25 -5.65
CA TYR A 109 3.98 13.63 -4.95
C TYR A 109 5.28 14.26 -5.44
N ARG A 110 6.18 14.57 -4.50
CA ARG A 110 7.47 15.23 -4.76
C ARG A 110 8.67 14.38 -4.32
N GLY A 111 8.45 13.11 -4.00
CA GLY A 111 9.55 12.19 -3.70
C GLY A 111 10.23 11.69 -4.97
N PHE A 112 11.26 10.87 -4.79
CA PHE A 112 12.19 10.48 -5.86
C PHE A 112 11.55 9.70 -7.01
N SER A 113 10.75 8.66 -6.69
CA SER A 113 10.07 7.84 -7.68
C SER A 113 8.64 8.33 -7.90
N PRO A 114 8.14 8.43 -9.15
CA PRO A 114 6.76 8.84 -9.41
C PRO A 114 5.72 7.73 -9.16
N HIS A 115 6.10 6.48 -8.88
CA HIS A 115 5.16 5.37 -8.63
C HIS A 115 4.17 5.13 -9.80
N ASN A 116 4.68 5.12 -11.03
CA ASN A 116 3.89 4.90 -12.24
C ASN A 116 3.67 3.41 -12.58
N HIS A 117 4.43 2.51 -11.95
CA HIS A 117 4.43 1.08 -12.24
C HIS A 117 3.92 0.22 -11.07
N HIS A 118 3.62 0.84 -9.93
CA HIS A 118 3.06 0.18 -8.76
C HIS A 118 2.20 1.17 -7.96
N VAL A 119 1.34 0.63 -7.11
CA VAL A 119 0.62 1.35 -6.06
C VAL A 119 1.36 1.12 -4.76
N HIS A 120 1.89 2.18 -4.17
CA HIS A 120 2.54 2.11 -2.86
C HIS A 120 1.52 2.40 -1.75
N ILE A 121 1.52 1.55 -0.73
CA ILE A 121 0.53 1.58 0.34
C ILE A 121 1.25 1.44 1.67
N SER A 122 1.13 2.46 2.52
CA SER A 122 1.64 2.44 3.89
C SER A 122 0.53 2.24 4.92
N PHE A 123 0.80 1.49 5.97
CA PHE A 123 -0.14 1.15 7.04
C PHE A 123 0.21 1.88 8.34
N ARG A 124 -0.80 2.11 9.18
CA ARG A 124 -0.58 2.76 10.49
C ARG A 124 0.05 1.77 11.47
N LYS A 125 0.87 2.28 12.39
CA LYS A 125 1.58 1.47 13.40
C LYS A 125 0.65 0.65 14.30
N ASN A 126 -0.53 1.15 14.59
CA ASN A 126 -1.52 0.41 15.39
C ASN A 126 -2.20 -0.73 14.60
N GLN A 127 -1.82 -0.97 13.35
CA GLN A 127 -2.34 -2.04 12.49
C GLN A 127 -1.35 -3.20 12.33
N ASP A 128 -0.21 -3.16 13.04
CA ASP A 128 0.86 -4.18 12.92
C ASP A 128 0.33 -5.61 13.12
N ASN A 129 -0.65 -5.80 14.01
CA ASN A 129 -1.26 -7.09 14.32
C ASN A 129 -2.73 -7.22 13.89
N ASN A 130 -3.28 -6.23 13.16
CA ASN A 130 -4.66 -6.25 12.73
C ASN A 130 -4.79 -6.99 11.38
N SER A 131 -5.46 -8.15 11.37
CA SER A 131 -5.74 -8.93 10.16
C SER A 131 -7.19 -8.78 9.66
N ASP A 132 -7.92 -7.77 10.14
CA ASP A 132 -9.33 -7.58 9.76
C ASP A 132 -9.44 -7.32 8.26
N PHE A 133 -10.49 -7.85 7.65
CA PHE A 133 -10.78 -7.66 6.23
C PHE A 133 -10.89 -6.17 5.88
N PHE A 134 -10.30 -5.77 4.74
CA PHE A 134 -10.50 -4.43 4.18
C PHE A 134 -11.80 -4.44 3.39
N ASP A 135 -12.83 -3.80 3.96
CA ASP A 135 -14.14 -3.66 3.31
C ASP A 135 -14.08 -2.62 2.19
N ILE A 136 -13.42 -3.02 1.10
CA ILE A 136 -13.18 -2.25 -0.11
C ILE A 136 -13.94 -2.98 -1.22
N PRO A 137 -14.91 -2.34 -1.90
CA PRO A 137 -15.77 -3.01 -2.88
C PRO A 137 -15.01 -3.74 -3.99
N LEU A 138 -13.92 -3.15 -4.49
CA LEU A 138 -13.08 -3.76 -5.52
C LEU A 138 -12.36 -5.04 -5.03
N LEU A 139 -12.24 -5.21 -3.72
CA LEU A 139 -11.52 -6.30 -3.06
C LEU A 139 -12.45 -7.26 -2.30
N GLY A 140 -13.71 -7.37 -2.76
CA GLY A 140 -14.72 -8.25 -2.17
C GLY A 140 -15.47 -7.65 -0.97
N GLY A 141 -15.26 -6.37 -0.67
CA GLY A 141 -16.06 -5.65 0.32
C GLY A 141 -17.50 -5.41 -0.14
N LYS A 142 -18.39 -5.15 0.81
CA LYS A 142 -19.78 -4.81 0.53
C LYS A 142 -19.91 -3.29 0.37
N ASN A 143 -20.76 -2.86 -0.57
CA ASN A 143 -21.26 -1.50 -0.54
C ASN A 143 -22.31 -1.46 0.57
N GLU A 144 -22.06 -0.69 1.63
CA GLU A 144 -23.15 -0.25 2.53
C GLU A 144 -24.12 0.67 1.79
#